data_AF-A0A973UC50-F1
#
_entry.id   AF-A0A973UC50-F1
#
_cell.length_a   1.000
_cell.length_b   1.000
_cell.length_c   1.000
_cell.angle_alpha   90.00
_cell.angle_beta   90.00
_cell.angle_gamma   90.00
#
_symmetry.space_group_name_H-M   'P 1'
#
loop_
_entity.id
_entity.type
_entity.pdbx_description
1 polymer ?
#
loop_
_entity_poly.entity_id
_entity_poly.type
_entity_poly.pdbx_seq_one_letter_code
_entity_poly.pdbx_strand_id
1 'polypeptide(L)'
;IALTPDCDSWLEDRTHPSHGPPAEDHDEAGANGLRGGGTRGAHRRTPAAPVLVIGSPFLWWMRVGELRAVLAPVVAGTGPSAHPDIAQARRFVRGLDAAVAVASARGRCLGSRAVCAGLGWIVRLLLRSCREHATEMERGVAAAAAERAQAVDYGLRIVAQEQVGLAYAGWDRLLTRVALPAWRMGRWPSRLDAGVVAALTELSRRDRLAEGFASRLGERPACDLLEEPGAVDEATSLLAARLFHGGPAETGPDWSPVDWQEYPEEVVDRKWRTDAARLHRVLDALGVRRTTDGTRPETDGPTLARVMDHLATPPPATAPRPTDASATDAPVTDASATDAPATDAPVTDAPVTDVSTTSPPITPTTSKAPKAPYASMAEDALEEDQETERSSALAAGITAELAREEAATPAEHKATTPAPGTTLLDTGALPLFPLQPPRTARELLTDHVTAMVCCAAMDTAGATPGLDWLDGPTLLVDGERAADLTPRVLSLIEEGDPTPLRTWLVESGIRPEKPVRLV
;
A
#
# COMPACT_ATOMS: atom_id res chain seq x y z
N ILE A 1 20.32 -5.17 10.37
CA ILE A 1 19.72 -4.96 9.03
C ILE A 1 20.40 -3.72 8.44
N ALA A 2 21.23 -3.88 7.40
CA ALA A 2 21.86 -2.75 6.72
C ALA A 2 20.93 -2.28 5.59
N LEU A 3 20.64 -0.97 5.54
CA LEU A 3 19.72 -0.38 4.56
C LEU A 3 20.52 0.19 3.39
N THR A 4 20.50 -0.50 2.26
CA THR A 4 21.00 0.01 0.97
C THR A 4 19.84 0.04 -0.03
N PRO A 5 19.39 1.23 -0.47
CA PRO A 5 18.14 1.38 -1.23
C PRO A 5 18.23 1.03 -2.73
N ASP A 6 19.41 0.66 -3.24
CA ASP A 6 19.57 0.23 -4.64
C ASP A 6 19.63 -1.30 -4.73
N CYS A 7 18.70 -1.91 -5.47
CA CYS A 7 18.65 -3.35 -5.74
C CYS A 7 19.95 -3.87 -6.40
N ASP A 8 20.65 -3.03 -7.17
CA ASP A 8 21.96 -3.34 -7.74
C ASP A 8 23.12 -3.15 -6.74
N SER A 9 22.93 -2.35 -5.69
CA SER A 9 23.92 -2.16 -4.61
C SER A 9 23.79 -3.16 -3.46
N TRP A 10 22.71 -3.94 -3.44
CA TRP A 10 22.42 -4.90 -2.38
C TRP A 10 23.44 -6.06 -2.33
N LEU A 11 24.09 -6.34 -3.47
CA LEU A 11 25.23 -7.25 -3.58
C LEU A 11 26.57 -6.59 -3.17
N GLU A 12 26.59 -5.27 -2.99
CA GLU A 12 27.79 -4.48 -2.68
C GLU A 12 27.51 -3.54 -1.49
N ASP A 13 27.25 -4.08 -0.29
CA ASP A 13 27.27 -3.24 0.92
C ASP A 13 28.71 -2.75 1.19
N ARG A 14 28.99 -1.53 0.74
CA ARG A 14 30.30 -0.88 0.88
C ARG A 14 30.55 -0.29 2.27
N THR A 15 29.56 -0.30 3.15
CA THR A 15 29.66 0.29 4.50
C THR A 15 29.90 -0.75 5.60
N HIS A 16 29.85 -2.03 5.26
CA HIS A 16 30.23 -3.10 6.17
C HIS A 16 31.69 -2.89 6.65
N PRO A 17 32.01 -3.13 7.94
CA PRO A 17 33.36 -2.94 8.50
C PRO A 17 34.48 -3.67 7.75
N SER A 18 34.14 -4.69 6.96
CA SER A 18 35.08 -5.40 6.07
C SER A 18 35.58 -4.57 4.88
N HIS A 19 34.92 -3.44 4.57
CA HIS A 19 35.25 -2.52 3.48
C HIS A 19 35.86 -1.19 3.94
N GLY A 20 35.95 -0.95 5.26
CA GLY A 20 36.55 0.27 5.82
C GLY A 20 38.08 0.31 5.62
N PRO A 21 38.68 1.51 5.52
CA PRO A 21 40.14 1.66 5.60
C PRO A 21 40.63 1.14 6.96
N PRO A 22 41.86 0.59 7.05
CA PRO A 22 42.38 0.06 8.30
C PRO A 22 42.35 1.15 9.38
N ALA A 23 41.90 0.79 10.58
CA ALA A 23 42.07 1.64 11.75
C ALA A 23 43.57 1.91 11.93
N GLU A 24 43.94 3.19 11.99
CA GLU A 24 45.28 3.56 12.42
C GLU A 24 45.33 3.34 13.93
N ASP A 25 46.03 2.27 14.35
CA ASP A 25 46.39 2.07 15.75
C ASP A 25 47.24 3.27 16.18
N HIS A 26 46.63 4.19 16.93
CA HIS A 26 47.34 5.19 17.71
C HIS A 26 48.04 4.47 18.87
N ASP A 27 49.25 3.97 18.63
CA ASP A 27 50.13 3.46 19.67
C ASP A 27 50.59 4.62 20.57
N GLU A 28 50.04 4.70 21.78
CA GLU A 28 50.59 5.48 22.87
C GLU A 28 52.01 4.97 23.23
N ALA A 29 52.90 5.93 23.44
CA ALA A 29 54.31 5.75 23.70
C ALA A 29 54.60 4.86 24.92
N GLY A 30 55.41 3.82 24.71
CA GLY A 30 56.04 3.03 25.78
C GLY A 30 57.46 2.65 25.39
N ALA A 31 58.43 3.46 25.80
CA ALA A 31 59.85 3.24 25.57
C ALA A 31 60.37 2.00 26.33
N ASN A 32 60.86 0.97 25.63
CA ASN A 32 62.08 0.23 26.02
C ASN A 32 62.56 -0.80 24.98
N GLY A 33 63.88 -0.85 24.75
CA GLY A 33 64.59 -2.11 24.47
C GLY A 33 64.98 -2.42 23.01
N LEU A 34 66.22 -2.11 22.65
CA LEU A 34 66.93 -2.61 21.47
C LEU A 34 67.03 -4.15 21.46
N ARG A 35 66.58 -4.82 20.39
CA ARG A 35 67.31 -5.89 19.67
C ARG A 35 66.44 -6.57 18.59
N GLY A 36 67.04 -6.76 17.41
CA GLY A 36 66.78 -7.91 16.55
C GLY A 36 65.77 -7.68 15.42
N GLY A 37 66.27 -7.62 14.19
CA GLY A 37 65.46 -7.71 12.98
C GLY A 37 64.68 -9.03 12.96
N GLY A 38 63.36 -8.93 13.05
CA GLY A 38 62.42 -10.01 12.84
C GLY A 38 61.36 -9.51 11.88
N THR A 39 61.28 -10.17 10.74
CA THR A 39 60.21 -10.14 9.73
C THR A 39 58.92 -9.48 10.25
N ARG A 40 58.56 -8.32 9.69
CA ARG A 40 57.19 -7.78 9.75
C ARG A 40 56.27 -8.90 9.29
N GLY A 41 55.72 -9.63 10.26
CA GLY A 41 54.71 -10.64 10.03
C GLY A 41 53.52 -9.92 9.47
N ALA A 42 53.41 -9.88 8.14
CA ALA A 42 52.21 -9.51 7.45
C ALA A 42 51.09 -10.32 8.10
N HIS A 43 50.31 -9.66 8.96
CA HIS A 43 49.12 -10.25 9.54
C HIS A 43 48.34 -10.74 8.34
N ARG A 44 48.30 -12.07 8.21
CA ARG A 44 47.63 -12.78 7.13
C ARG A 44 46.17 -12.43 7.36
N ARG A 45 45.72 -11.33 6.74
CA ARG A 45 44.33 -10.88 6.77
C ARG A 45 43.51 -12.10 6.40
N THR A 46 42.84 -12.68 7.37
CA THR A 46 41.83 -13.69 7.09
C THR A 46 40.82 -12.96 6.23
N PRO A 47 40.65 -13.33 4.94
CA PRO A 47 39.67 -12.66 4.11
C PRO A 47 38.32 -12.85 4.79
N ALA A 48 37.66 -11.74 5.13
CA ALA A 48 36.29 -11.78 5.64
C ALA A 48 35.45 -12.59 4.63
N ALA A 49 34.67 -13.54 5.12
CA ALA A 49 33.84 -14.37 4.26
C ALA A 49 32.88 -13.47 3.47
N PRO A 50 32.61 -13.77 2.19
CA PRO A 50 31.62 -13.02 1.42
C PRO A 50 30.26 -13.12 2.15
N VAL A 51 29.65 -11.97 2.41
CA VAL A 51 28.33 -11.87 3.04
C VAL A 51 27.29 -11.81 1.93
N LEU A 52 26.30 -12.70 2.01
CA LEU A 52 25.12 -12.68 1.15
C LEU A 52 23.98 -12.05 1.95
N VAL A 53 23.40 -10.98 1.42
CA VAL A 53 22.19 -10.37 1.98
C VAL A 53 20.98 -11.05 1.36
N ILE A 54 19.98 -11.36 2.19
CA ILE A 54 18.67 -11.89 1.77
C ILE A 54 17.62 -11.07 2.51
N GLY A 55 16.54 -10.70 1.83
CA GLY A 55 15.50 -9.85 2.38
C GLY A 55 14.62 -10.75 3.21
N SER A 56 14.34 -10.32 4.45
CA SER A 56 13.46 -11.07 5.36
C SER A 56 12.18 -11.56 4.68
N PRO A 57 11.47 -10.72 3.89
CA PRO A 57 10.24 -11.15 3.22
C PRO A 57 10.35 -12.44 2.42
N PHE A 58 11.47 -12.66 1.72
CA PHE A 58 11.68 -13.85 0.89
C PHE A 58 11.72 -15.12 1.73
N LEU A 59 12.21 -15.05 2.96
CA LEU A 59 12.35 -16.23 3.83
C LEU A 59 10.99 -16.78 4.29
N TRP A 60 9.94 -15.94 4.34
CA TRP A 60 8.63 -16.35 4.86
C TRP A 60 7.75 -17.08 3.83
N TRP A 61 7.77 -16.65 2.56
CA TRP A 61 6.92 -17.28 1.53
C TRP A 61 7.66 -18.33 0.69
N MET A 62 8.99 -18.22 0.54
CA MET A 62 9.80 -19.23 -0.16
C MET A 62 10.01 -20.48 0.68
N ARG A 63 10.08 -21.63 0.01
CA ARG A 63 10.44 -22.90 0.64
C ARG A 63 11.96 -23.08 0.68
N VAL A 64 12.46 -23.87 1.62
CA VAL A 64 13.91 -24.15 1.74
C VAL A 64 14.51 -24.66 0.42
N GLY A 65 13.79 -25.52 -0.31
CA GLY A 65 14.23 -26.04 -1.61
C GLY A 65 14.34 -24.95 -2.68
N GLU A 66 13.37 -24.04 -2.72
CA GLU A 66 13.32 -22.93 -3.66
C GLU A 66 14.40 -21.89 -3.37
N LEU A 67 14.60 -21.54 -2.08
CA LEU A 67 15.67 -20.64 -1.68
C LEU A 67 17.03 -21.23 -2.09
N ARG A 68 17.25 -22.52 -1.83
CA ARG A 68 18.48 -23.21 -2.27
C ARG A 68 18.63 -23.18 -3.80
N ALA A 69 17.54 -23.38 -4.54
CA ALA A 69 17.57 -23.34 -6.01
C ALA A 69 17.89 -21.95 -6.58
N VAL A 70 17.44 -20.88 -5.92
CA VAL A 70 17.76 -19.48 -6.27
C VAL A 70 19.19 -19.12 -5.88
N LEU A 71 19.67 -19.58 -4.72
CA LEU A 71 21.02 -19.29 -4.24
C LEU A 71 22.11 -20.14 -4.91
N ALA A 72 21.76 -21.30 -5.47
CA ALA A 72 22.71 -22.23 -6.04
C ALA A 72 23.67 -21.64 -7.10
N PRO A 73 23.21 -20.82 -8.07
CA PRO A 73 24.13 -20.14 -9.00
C PRO A 73 25.13 -19.22 -8.31
N VAL A 74 24.69 -18.48 -7.28
CA VAL A 74 25.53 -17.56 -6.52
C VAL A 74 26.60 -18.34 -5.77
N VAL A 75 26.19 -19.38 -5.03
CA VAL A 75 27.10 -20.25 -4.25
C VAL A 75 28.04 -21.00 -5.18
N ALA A 76 27.55 -21.59 -6.27
CA ALA A 76 28.36 -22.29 -7.26
C ALA A 76 29.40 -21.37 -7.92
N GLY A 77 29.05 -20.09 -8.12
CA GLY A 77 29.92 -19.06 -8.66
C GLY A 77 30.99 -18.53 -7.69
N THR A 78 30.84 -18.74 -6.38
CA THR A 78 31.86 -18.33 -5.40
C THR A 78 33.18 -19.08 -5.60
N GLY A 79 33.13 -20.37 -5.93
CA GLY A 79 34.32 -21.20 -6.15
C GLY A 79 35.17 -20.72 -7.34
N PRO A 80 34.63 -20.62 -8.57
CA PRO A 80 35.35 -20.07 -9.72
C PRO A 80 35.78 -18.62 -9.48
N SER A 81 34.95 -17.81 -8.83
CA SER A 81 35.28 -16.41 -8.50
C SER A 81 36.42 -16.26 -7.50
N ALA A 82 36.61 -17.24 -6.61
CA ALA A 82 37.66 -17.25 -5.61
C ALA A 82 39.00 -17.83 -6.12
N HIS A 83 39.07 -18.30 -7.37
CA HIS A 83 40.32 -18.79 -7.94
C HIS A 83 41.40 -17.71 -7.86
N PRO A 84 42.62 -18.03 -7.38
CA PRO A 84 43.64 -17.02 -7.10
C PRO A 84 43.96 -16.14 -8.31
N ASP A 85 44.05 -16.74 -9.50
CA ASP A 85 44.38 -16.01 -10.73
C ASP A 85 43.25 -15.06 -11.15
N ILE A 86 42.00 -15.48 -11.00
CA ILE A 86 40.81 -14.68 -11.33
C ILE A 86 40.67 -13.52 -10.32
N ALA A 87 40.90 -13.80 -9.04
CA ALA A 87 40.89 -12.78 -7.99
C ALA A 87 42.04 -11.77 -8.15
N GLN A 88 43.21 -12.20 -8.63
CA GLN A 88 44.35 -11.33 -8.95
C GLN A 88 44.06 -10.49 -10.20
N ALA A 89 43.53 -11.10 -11.26
CA ALA A 89 43.15 -10.40 -12.48
C ALA A 89 42.08 -9.32 -12.22
N ARG A 90 41.03 -9.63 -11.44
CA ARG A 90 40.02 -8.64 -11.01
C ARG A 90 40.64 -7.51 -10.19
N ARG A 91 41.56 -7.82 -9.27
CA ARG A 91 42.29 -6.81 -8.49
C ARG A 91 43.15 -5.91 -9.37
N PHE A 92 43.81 -6.47 -10.38
CA PHE A 92 44.60 -5.72 -11.35
C PHE A 92 43.70 -4.75 -12.15
N VAL A 93 42.59 -5.23 -12.71
CA VAL A 93 41.63 -4.39 -13.45
C VAL A 93 41.03 -3.29 -12.57
N ARG A 94 40.58 -3.62 -11.35
CA ARG A 94 40.09 -2.63 -10.38
C ARG A 94 41.18 -1.63 -9.96
N GLY A 95 42.43 -2.07 -9.85
CA GLY A 95 43.56 -1.21 -9.55
C GLY A 95 43.84 -0.21 -10.67
N LEU A 96 43.73 -0.64 -11.93
CA LEU A 96 43.82 0.26 -13.09
C LEU A 96 42.66 1.26 -13.11
N ASP A 97 41.42 0.82 -12.87
CA ASP A 97 40.25 1.71 -12.80
C ASP A 97 40.38 2.76 -11.69
N ALA A 98 40.79 2.34 -10.48
CA ALA A 98 41.10 3.24 -9.38
C ALA A 98 42.23 4.23 -9.74
N ALA A 99 43.26 3.79 -10.46
CA ALA A 99 44.33 4.67 -10.93
C ALA A 99 43.82 5.71 -11.95
N VAL A 100 42.85 5.37 -12.81
CA VAL A 100 42.16 6.36 -13.68
C VAL A 100 41.38 7.37 -12.85
N ALA A 101 40.64 6.93 -11.83
CA ALA A 101 39.90 7.81 -10.93
C ALA A 101 40.83 8.76 -10.16
N VAL A 102 41.97 8.26 -9.68
CA VAL A 102 42.99 9.08 -9.01
C VAL A 102 43.63 10.09 -9.96
N ALA A 103 43.90 9.69 -11.21
CA ALA A 103 44.47 10.57 -12.24
C ALA A 103 43.50 11.64 -12.74
N SER A 104 42.18 11.41 -12.64
CA SER A 104 41.13 12.35 -13.06
C SER A 104 40.67 13.29 -11.94
N ALA A 105 40.97 13.00 -10.68
CA ALA A 105 40.65 13.84 -9.53
C ALA A 105 41.33 15.23 -9.63
N ARG A 106 40.53 16.30 -9.72
CA ARG A 106 40.95 17.67 -10.05
C ARG A 106 41.72 18.44 -8.94
N GLY A 107 42.15 17.78 -7.87
CA GLY A 107 42.62 18.44 -6.63
C GLY A 107 44.12 18.36 -6.30
N ARG A 108 44.99 17.75 -7.12
CA ARG A 108 46.42 17.60 -6.77
C ARG A 108 47.37 18.30 -7.77
N CYS A 109 48.21 19.19 -7.19
CA CYS A 109 49.36 19.97 -7.71
C CYS A 109 49.42 20.30 -9.22
N LEU A 110 49.52 21.61 -9.55
CA LEU A 110 49.68 22.13 -10.91
C LEU A 110 50.88 21.51 -11.66
N GLY A 111 51.97 21.16 -10.97
CA GLY A 111 53.16 20.53 -11.56
C GLY A 111 53.03 19.03 -11.87
N SER A 112 52.13 18.30 -11.20
CA SER A 112 51.92 16.86 -11.43
C SER A 112 50.86 16.59 -12.51
N ARG A 113 50.15 17.61 -13.01
CA ARG A 113 49.07 17.44 -13.99
C ARG A 113 49.49 16.74 -15.27
N ALA A 114 50.64 17.10 -15.84
CA ALA A 114 51.12 16.47 -17.08
C ALA A 114 51.51 15.00 -16.85
N VAL A 115 52.15 14.69 -15.72
CA VAL A 115 52.53 13.33 -15.33
C VAL A 115 51.29 12.47 -15.02
N CYS A 116 50.31 13.00 -14.28
CA CYS A 116 49.05 12.34 -14.01
C CYS A 116 48.22 12.14 -15.29
N ALA A 117 48.25 13.09 -16.23
CA ALA A 117 47.58 12.96 -17.53
C ALA A 117 48.23 11.87 -18.39
N GLY A 118 49.58 11.83 -18.45
CA GLY A 118 50.32 10.78 -19.15
C GLY A 118 50.09 9.40 -18.55
N LEU A 119 50.18 9.27 -17.21
CA LEU A 119 49.86 8.04 -16.51
C LEU A 119 48.41 7.61 -16.74
N GLY A 120 47.47 8.55 -16.65
CA GLY A 120 46.06 8.29 -16.93
C GLY A 120 45.78 7.87 -18.38
N TRP A 121 46.59 8.29 -19.35
CA TRP A 121 46.51 7.83 -20.74
C TRP A 121 47.02 6.39 -20.87
N ILE A 122 48.17 6.07 -20.26
CA ILE A 122 48.75 4.71 -20.25
C ILE A 122 47.81 3.72 -19.55
N VAL A 123 47.28 4.07 -18.37
CA VAL A 123 46.35 3.22 -17.63
C VAL A 123 45.04 2.99 -18.42
N ARG A 124 44.53 4.02 -19.12
CA ARG A 124 43.37 3.87 -20.01
C ARG A 124 43.66 2.95 -21.21
N LEU A 125 44.86 3.01 -21.77
CA LEU A 125 45.28 2.10 -22.83
C LEU A 125 45.35 0.65 -22.33
N LEU A 126 45.93 0.44 -21.14
CA LEU A 126 45.99 -0.88 -20.49
C LEU A 126 44.58 -1.42 -20.21
N LEU A 127 43.68 -0.62 -19.62
CA LEU A 127 42.28 -1.02 -19.43
C LEU A 127 41.60 -1.39 -20.75
N ARG A 128 41.83 -0.62 -21.81
CA ARG A 128 41.27 -0.91 -23.14
C ARG A 128 41.79 -2.22 -23.71
N SER A 129 43.06 -2.55 -23.50
CA SER A 129 43.65 -3.83 -23.92
C SER A 129 43.20 -5.02 -23.08
N CYS A 130 42.94 -4.81 -21.79
CA CYS A 130 42.46 -5.85 -20.88
C CYS A 130 40.95 -6.14 -21.04
N ARG A 131 40.18 -5.27 -21.71
CA ARG A 131 38.72 -5.37 -21.81
C ARG A 131 38.26 -6.73 -22.35
N GLU A 132 38.82 -7.19 -23.45
CA GLU A 132 38.41 -8.44 -24.09
C GLU A 132 38.72 -9.65 -23.20
N HIS A 133 39.97 -9.77 -22.73
CA HIS A 133 40.40 -10.80 -21.79
C HIS A 133 39.59 -10.81 -20.49
N ALA A 134 39.26 -9.63 -19.94
CA ALA A 134 38.40 -9.52 -18.78
C ALA A 134 36.98 -10.04 -19.08
N THR A 135 36.40 -9.70 -20.24
CA THR A 135 35.08 -10.22 -20.62
C THR A 135 35.09 -11.73 -20.83
N GLU A 136 36.14 -12.30 -21.43
CA GLU A 136 36.28 -13.75 -21.60
C GLU A 136 36.45 -14.46 -20.25
N MET A 137 37.26 -13.91 -19.36
CA MET A 137 37.41 -14.41 -18.00
C MET A 137 36.07 -14.42 -17.26
N GLU A 138 35.31 -13.32 -17.29
CA GLU A 138 34.00 -13.25 -16.63
C GLU A 138 32.96 -14.19 -17.26
N ARG A 139 32.97 -14.35 -18.59
CA ARG A 139 32.15 -15.37 -19.27
C ARG A 139 32.53 -16.79 -18.84
N GLY A 140 33.82 -17.07 -18.70
CA GLY A 140 34.32 -18.36 -18.22
C GLY A 140 33.91 -18.64 -16.77
N VAL A 141 33.99 -17.65 -15.89
CA VAL A 141 33.49 -17.73 -14.51
C VAL A 141 31.99 -18.00 -14.49
N ALA A 142 31.21 -17.28 -15.30
CA ALA A 142 29.76 -17.44 -15.39
C ALA A 142 29.38 -18.83 -15.95
N ALA A 143 30.07 -19.31 -16.98
CA ALA A 143 29.84 -20.64 -17.55
C ALA A 143 30.14 -21.75 -16.53
N ALA A 144 31.28 -21.66 -15.83
CA ALA A 144 31.64 -22.62 -14.80
C ALA A 144 30.68 -22.58 -13.59
N ALA A 145 30.18 -21.40 -13.23
CA ALA A 145 29.16 -21.24 -12.21
C ALA A 145 27.83 -21.89 -12.64
N ALA A 146 27.42 -21.66 -13.89
CA ALA A 146 26.19 -22.20 -14.47
C ALA A 146 26.23 -23.73 -14.56
N GLU A 147 27.34 -24.32 -15.03
CA GLU A 147 27.53 -25.78 -15.11
C GLU A 147 27.44 -26.42 -13.72
N ARG A 148 28.08 -25.83 -12.71
CA ARG A 148 28.01 -26.32 -11.32
C ARG A 148 26.62 -26.15 -10.71
N ALA A 149 25.88 -25.12 -11.10
CA ALA A 149 24.52 -24.88 -10.62
C ALA A 149 23.46 -25.70 -11.36
N GLN A 150 23.79 -26.33 -12.49
CA GLN A 150 22.86 -27.13 -13.29
C GLN A 150 22.38 -28.39 -12.55
N ALA A 151 23.16 -28.87 -11.58
CA ALA A 151 22.77 -29.98 -10.71
C ALA A 151 21.70 -29.58 -9.66
N VAL A 152 21.39 -28.28 -9.52
CA VAL A 152 20.34 -27.79 -8.62
C VAL A 152 19.06 -27.53 -9.40
N ASP A 153 17.95 -28.01 -8.83
CA ASP A 153 16.63 -28.13 -9.46
C ASP A 153 16.18 -26.84 -10.18
N TYR A 154 16.32 -26.85 -11.50
CA TYR A 154 15.93 -25.72 -12.36
C TYR A 154 14.43 -25.41 -12.27
N GLY A 155 13.60 -26.44 -12.05
CA GLY A 155 12.16 -26.31 -11.88
C GLY A 155 11.80 -25.44 -10.66
N LEU A 156 12.44 -25.68 -9.51
CA LEU A 156 12.20 -24.89 -8.29
C LEU A 156 12.59 -23.42 -8.44
N ARG A 157 13.57 -23.11 -9.31
CA ARG A 157 13.96 -21.73 -9.60
C ARG A 157 12.90 -20.98 -10.41
N ILE A 158 12.33 -21.62 -11.42
CA ILE A 158 11.24 -21.04 -12.21
C ILE A 158 10.04 -20.77 -11.31
N VAL A 159 9.65 -21.78 -10.52
CA VAL A 159 8.54 -21.64 -9.56
C VAL A 159 8.81 -20.48 -8.61
N ALA A 160 10.00 -20.35 -8.03
CA ALA A 160 10.32 -19.22 -7.15
C ALA A 160 10.14 -17.85 -7.84
N GLN A 161 10.55 -17.71 -9.10
CA GLN A 161 10.49 -16.46 -9.85
C GLN A 161 9.07 -16.06 -10.25
N GLU A 162 8.25 -17.02 -10.67
CA GLU A 162 6.85 -16.78 -11.05
C GLU A 162 6.01 -16.26 -9.88
N GLN A 163 6.39 -16.59 -8.65
CA GLN A 163 5.65 -16.19 -7.44
C GLN A 163 6.01 -14.80 -6.92
N VAL A 164 7.04 -14.14 -7.45
CA VAL A 164 7.43 -12.80 -6.99
C VAL A 164 6.33 -11.78 -7.24
N GLY A 165 5.62 -11.87 -8.37
CA GLY A 165 4.48 -10.99 -8.67
C GLY A 165 3.33 -11.17 -7.70
N LEU A 166 3.00 -12.42 -7.35
CA LEU A 166 1.98 -12.74 -6.35
C LEU A 166 2.39 -12.25 -4.96
N ALA A 167 3.65 -12.49 -4.56
CA ALA A 167 4.23 -12.02 -3.32
C ALA A 167 4.11 -10.50 -3.19
N TYR A 168 4.43 -9.76 -4.26
CA TYR A 168 4.30 -8.31 -4.31
C TYR A 168 2.85 -7.85 -4.09
N ALA A 169 1.88 -8.49 -4.75
CA ALA A 169 0.47 -8.16 -4.56
C ALA A 169 -0.02 -8.44 -3.13
N GLY A 170 0.45 -9.52 -2.49
CA GLY A 170 0.16 -9.83 -1.10
C GLY A 170 0.75 -8.78 -0.13
N TRP A 171 1.99 -8.36 -0.38
CA TRP A 171 2.65 -7.29 0.38
C TRP A 171 1.92 -5.96 0.27
N ASP A 172 1.57 -5.54 -0.94
CA ASP A 172 0.88 -4.28 -1.17
C ASP A 172 -0.45 -4.23 -0.41
N ARG A 173 -1.26 -5.30 -0.51
CA ARG A 173 -2.53 -5.39 0.22
C ARG A 173 -2.32 -5.40 1.74
N LEU A 174 -1.36 -6.18 2.24
CA LEU A 174 -1.06 -6.23 3.68
C LEU A 174 -0.64 -4.85 4.21
N LEU A 175 0.32 -4.19 3.55
CA LEU A 175 0.82 -2.89 3.98
C LEU A 175 -0.29 -1.83 3.94
N THR A 176 -1.06 -1.82 2.86
CA THR A 176 -2.06 -0.78 2.58
C THR A 176 -3.37 -0.97 3.35
N ARG A 177 -3.85 -2.21 3.49
CA ARG A 177 -5.17 -2.52 4.10
C ARG A 177 -5.07 -2.93 5.57
N VAL A 178 -3.90 -3.37 6.04
CA VAL A 178 -3.72 -3.91 7.39
C VAL A 178 -2.68 -3.12 8.18
N ALA A 179 -1.43 -3.08 7.74
CA ALA A 179 -0.37 -2.46 8.54
C ALA A 179 -0.56 -0.93 8.72
N LEU A 180 -0.93 -0.22 7.65
CA LEU A 180 -1.11 1.24 7.68
C LEU A 180 -2.18 1.71 8.69
N PRO A 181 -3.38 1.09 8.76
CA PRO A 181 -4.34 1.38 9.83
C PRO A 181 -3.76 1.25 11.25
N ALA A 182 -3.00 0.20 11.53
CA ALA A 182 -2.39 0.01 12.84
C ALA A 182 -1.37 1.11 13.14
N TRP A 183 -0.50 1.41 12.18
CA TRP A 183 0.54 2.43 12.36
C TRP A 183 -0.02 3.81 12.69
N ARG A 184 -1.11 4.20 12.02
CA ARG A 184 -1.82 5.47 12.31
C ARG A 184 -2.36 5.57 13.74
N MET A 185 -2.49 4.45 14.46
CA MET A 185 -2.98 4.40 15.84
C MET A 185 -1.87 4.22 16.88
N GLY A 186 -0.60 4.30 16.48
CA GLY A 186 0.51 4.02 17.37
C GLY A 186 0.68 2.52 17.67
N ARG A 187 0.16 1.66 16.79
CA ARG A 187 0.26 0.20 16.89
C ARG A 187 1.04 -0.34 15.70
N TRP A 188 1.70 -1.49 15.86
CA TRP A 188 2.35 -2.15 14.73
C TRP A 188 2.23 -3.66 14.84
N PRO A 189 1.96 -4.39 13.74
CA PRO A 189 1.86 -5.84 13.79
C PRO A 189 3.23 -6.46 14.08
N SER A 190 3.34 -7.28 15.13
CA SER A 190 4.62 -7.88 15.53
C SER A 190 5.14 -8.95 14.56
N ARG A 191 4.24 -9.53 13.75
CA ARG A 191 4.54 -10.65 12.84
C ARG A 191 4.13 -10.32 11.40
N LEU A 192 4.71 -9.25 10.84
CA LEU A 192 4.36 -8.71 9.52
C LEU A 192 4.61 -9.72 8.39
N ASP A 193 5.79 -10.34 8.34
CA ASP A 193 6.16 -11.34 7.33
C ASP A 193 5.24 -12.58 7.43
N ALA A 194 4.84 -12.99 8.65
CA ALA A 194 3.83 -14.03 8.82
C ALA A 194 2.46 -13.63 8.26
N GLY A 195 2.09 -12.35 8.40
CA GLY A 195 0.87 -11.79 7.81
C GLY A 195 0.88 -11.85 6.28
N VAL A 196 2.04 -11.70 5.64
CA VAL A 196 2.18 -11.85 4.18
C VAL A 196 1.85 -13.27 3.76
N VAL A 197 2.34 -14.28 4.47
CA VAL A 197 2.04 -15.68 4.16
C VAL A 197 0.55 -15.95 4.27
N ALA A 198 -0.11 -15.39 5.28
CA ALA A 198 -1.56 -15.48 5.42
C ALA A 198 -2.30 -14.78 4.26
N ALA A 199 -1.87 -13.58 3.86
CA ALA A 199 -2.41 -12.86 2.70
C ALA A 199 -2.21 -13.64 1.40
N LEU A 200 -1.04 -14.24 1.16
CA LEU A 200 -0.78 -15.04 -0.03
C LEU A 200 -1.59 -16.34 -0.04
N THR A 201 -1.80 -16.95 1.12
CA THR A 201 -2.69 -18.12 1.26
C THR A 201 -4.13 -17.73 0.87
N GLU A 202 -4.61 -16.58 1.35
CA GLU A 202 -5.94 -16.08 1.00
C GLU A 202 -6.08 -15.73 -0.48
N LEU A 203 -5.08 -15.04 -1.06
CA LEU A 203 -5.04 -14.67 -2.47
C LEU A 203 -5.07 -15.92 -3.38
N SER A 204 -4.28 -16.93 -3.03
CA SER A 204 -4.27 -18.21 -3.74
C SER A 204 -5.63 -18.93 -3.67
N ARG A 205 -6.35 -18.86 -2.54
CA ARG A 205 -7.69 -19.44 -2.40
C ARG A 205 -8.73 -18.73 -3.26
N ARG A 206 -8.72 -17.39 -3.30
CA ARG A 206 -9.73 -16.61 -4.03
C ARG A 206 -9.55 -16.65 -5.53
N ASP A 207 -8.33 -16.38 -5.97
CA ASP A 207 -8.08 -16.16 -7.39
C ASP A 207 -7.75 -17.47 -8.13
N ARG A 208 -7.64 -18.61 -7.41
CA ARG A 208 -7.22 -19.92 -7.94
C ARG A 208 -5.93 -19.84 -8.78
N LEU A 209 -5.08 -18.84 -8.52
CA LEU A 209 -3.98 -18.41 -9.40
C LEU A 209 -2.84 -19.43 -9.54
N ALA A 210 -2.82 -20.47 -8.70
CA ALA A 210 -1.87 -21.55 -8.83
C ALA A 210 -2.43 -22.81 -8.16
N GLU A 211 -2.75 -23.83 -8.96
CA GLU A 211 -3.01 -25.17 -8.45
C GLU A 211 -1.83 -25.60 -7.57
N GLY A 212 -2.09 -25.92 -6.30
CA GLY A 212 -1.07 -26.41 -5.38
C GLY A 212 -0.24 -25.35 -4.64
N PHE A 213 -0.47 -24.05 -4.82
CA PHE A 213 0.30 -23.02 -4.08
C PHE A 213 0.00 -23.01 -2.58
N ALA A 214 -1.27 -23.10 -2.18
CA ALA A 214 -1.63 -23.24 -0.77
C ALA A 214 -1.03 -24.50 -0.12
N SER A 215 -0.98 -25.63 -0.84
CA SER A 215 -0.33 -26.86 -0.35
C SER A 215 1.19 -26.70 -0.25
N ARG A 216 1.82 -26.02 -1.22
CA ARG A 216 3.24 -25.66 -1.16
C ARG A 216 3.53 -24.75 0.03
N LEU A 217 2.63 -23.83 0.37
CA LEU A 217 2.80 -22.98 1.56
C LEU A 217 2.84 -23.76 2.88
N GLY A 218 2.42 -25.04 2.89
CA GLY A 218 2.56 -25.95 4.03
C GLY A 218 3.91 -26.68 4.11
N GLU A 219 4.76 -26.64 3.07
CA GLU A 219 6.11 -27.20 3.13
C GLU A 219 7.04 -26.34 4.01
N ARG A 220 8.22 -26.86 4.39
CA ARG A 220 9.15 -26.16 5.29
C ARG A 220 9.55 -24.77 4.73
N PRO A 221 9.16 -23.66 5.39
CA PRO A 221 9.51 -22.32 4.95
C PRO A 221 11.00 -22.04 5.17
N ALA A 222 11.56 -21.11 4.41
CA ALA A 222 12.96 -20.75 4.53
C ALA A 222 13.31 -20.01 5.82
N CYS A 223 12.34 -19.36 6.49
CA CYS A 223 12.53 -18.71 7.78
C CYS A 223 12.87 -19.70 8.90
N ASP A 224 12.57 -21.00 8.76
CA ASP A 224 13.02 -22.07 9.66
C ASP A 224 14.54 -22.30 9.63
N LEU A 225 15.27 -21.59 8.78
CA LEU A 225 16.74 -21.57 8.79
C LEU A 225 17.29 -20.52 9.76
N LEU A 226 16.45 -19.62 10.27
CA LEU A 226 16.82 -18.61 11.26
C LEU A 226 16.77 -19.20 12.67
N GLU A 227 17.67 -18.75 13.54
CA GLU A 227 17.65 -19.13 14.96
C GLU A 227 16.45 -18.49 15.69
N GLU A 228 16.17 -17.22 15.40
CA GLU A 228 15.09 -16.44 16.02
C GLU A 228 14.22 -15.76 14.95
N PRO A 229 13.37 -16.51 14.21
CA PRO A 229 12.55 -15.94 13.14
C PRO A 229 11.58 -14.86 13.64
N GLY A 230 11.05 -15.00 14.86
CA GLY A 230 10.14 -14.00 15.44
C GLY A 230 10.81 -12.63 15.65
N ALA A 231 12.04 -12.60 16.15
CA ALA A 231 12.78 -11.36 16.35
C ALA A 231 13.12 -10.66 15.02
N VAL A 232 13.38 -11.45 13.97
CA VAL A 232 13.62 -10.91 12.62
C VAL A 232 12.35 -10.33 12.01
N ASP A 233 11.20 -10.97 12.20
CA ASP A 233 9.89 -10.45 11.75
C ASP A 233 9.53 -9.14 12.46
N GLU A 234 9.71 -9.09 13.79
CA GLU A 234 9.51 -7.89 14.60
C GLU A 234 10.41 -6.73 14.12
N ALA A 235 11.70 -6.99 13.93
CA ALA A 235 12.64 -5.99 13.40
C ALA A 235 12.27 -5.54 11.98
N THR A 236 11.76 -6.45 11.14
CA THR A 236 11.29 -6.14 9.79
C THR A 236 10.03 -5.28 9.83
N SER A 237 9.11 -5.54 10.76
CA SER A 237 7.89 -4.77 10.93
C SER A 237 8.16 -3.33 11.39
N LEU A 238 9.05 -3.15 12.38
CA LEU A 238 9.50 -1.81 12.81
C LEU A 238 10.20 -1.07 11.67
N LEU A 239 11.04 -1.77 10.90
CA LEU A 239 11.68 -1.18 9.73
C LEU A 239 10.66 -0.76 8.66
N ALA A 240 9.66 -1.59 8.37
CA ALA A 240 8.60 -1.27 7.42
C ALA A 240 7.82 -0.03 7.89
N ALA A 241 7.44 0.03 9.18
CA ALA A 241 6.79 1.20 9.74
C ALA A 241 7.65 2.47 9.61
N ARG A 242 8.96 2.37 9.85
CA ARG A 242 9.88 3.49 9.66
C ARG A 242 9.97 3.96 8.21
N LEU A 243 10.04 3.04 7.25
CA LEU A 243 10.18 3.34 5.83
C LEU A 243 8.90 3.92 5.20
N PHE A 244 7.74 3.36 5.56
CA PHE A 244 6.46 3.66 4.90
C PHE A 244 5.58 4.63 5.69
N HIS A 245 5.75 4.72 7.01
CA HIS A 245 4.95 5.57 7.89
C HIS A 245 5.77 6.63 8.62
N GLY A 246 7.09 6.45 8.75
CA GLY A 246 7.93 7.31 9.58
C GLY A 246 7.80 7.01 11.08
N GLY A 247 7.39 5.78 11.43
CA GLY A 247 7.31 5.33 12.82
C GLY A 247 8.68 5.30 13.52
N PRO A 248 8.69 5.26 14.87
CA PRO A 248 9.93 5.19 15.64
C PRO A 248 10.66 3.86 15.38
N ALA A 249 11.98 3.88 15.59
CA ALA A 249 12.83 2.70 15.38
C ALA A 249 12.68 1.65 16.49
N GLU A 250 12.19 2.04 17.66
CA GLU A 250 12.06 1.19 18.85
C GLU A 250 10.63 1.26 19.40
N THR A 251 10.27 0.24 20.18
CA THR A 251 8.98 0.18 20.87
C THR A 251 8.89 1.24 21.97
N GLY A 252 7.68 1.72 22.23
CA GLY A 252 7.43 2.76 23.23
C GLY A 252 6.01 2.73 23.77
N PRO A 253 5.67 3.56 24.77
CA PRO A 253 4.33 3.60 25.36
C PRO A 253 3.24 3.96 24.34
N ASP A 254 3.57 4.84 23.40
CA ASP A 254 2.69 5.27 22.30
C ASP A 254 2.94 4.49 20.99
N TRP A 255 3.82 3.48 21.02
CA TRP A 255 4.20 2.66 19.88
C TRP A 255 4.35 1.18 20.28
N SER A 256 3.23 0.48 20.37
CA SER A 256 3.19 -0.88 20.93
C SER A 256 2.92 -1.96 19.87
N PRO A 257 3.48 -3.18 20.05
CA PRO A 257 3.18 -4.30 19.19
C PRO A 257 1.71 -4.73 19.33
N VAL A 258 1.18 -5.31 18.26
CA VAL A 258 -0.12 -5.99 18.23
C VAL A 258 0.09 -7.39 17.65
N ASP A 259 -0.52 -8.40 18.28
CA ASP A 259 -0.62 -9.74 17.72
C ASP A 259 -1.81 -9.85 16.76
N TRP A 260 -1.73 -10.78 15.80
CA TRP A 260 -2.82 -10.99 14.85
C TRP A 260 -4.13 -11.45 15.49
N GLN A 261 -4.09 -12.11 16.65
CA GLN A 261 -5.30 -12.50 17.38
C GLN A 261 -6.01 -11.29 18.00
N GLU A 262 -5.26 -10.30 18.45
CA GLU A 262 -5.76 -9.08 19.12
C GLU A 262 -6.07 -7.96 18.12
N TYR A 263 -5.52 -8.05 16.90
CA TYR A 263 -5.65 -7.05 15.84
C TYR A 263 -7.09 -6.58 15.58
N PRO A 264 -8.10 -7.46 15.48
CA PRO A 264 -9.48 -7.02 15.24
C PRO A 264 -10.02 -6.14 16.38
N GLU A 265 -9.73 -6.48 17.63
CA GLU A 265 -10.21 -5.73 18.79
C GLU A 265 -9.41 -4.43 19.00
N GLU A 266 -8.07 -4.49 18.89
CA GLU A 266 -7.21 -3.34 19.17
C GLU A 266 -7.17 -2.29 18.04
N VAL A 267 -7.25 -2.75 16.79
CA VAL A 267 -7.08 -1.87 15.61
C VAL A 267 -8.40 -1.68 14.88
N VAL A 268 -9.12 -2.75 14.56
CA VAL A 268 -10.33 -2.64 13.71
C VAL A 268 -11.47 -1.93 14.45
N ASP A 269 -11.83 -2.38 15.66
CA ASP A 269 -12.86 -1.71 16.47
C ASP A 269 -12.50 -0.24 16.72
N ARG A 270 -11.28 0.01 17.18
CA ARG A 270 -10.78 1.38 17.43
C ARG A 270 -10.80 2.26 16.18
N LYS A 271 -10.48 1.70 15.00
CA LYS A 271 -10.59 2.40 13.71
C LYS A 271 -12.01 2.87 13.50
N TRP A 272 -12.95 1.94 13.56
CA TRP A 272 -14.34 2.22 13.25
C TRP A 272 -14.93 3.22 14.24
N ARG A 273 -14.65 3.09 15.53
CA ARG A 273 -15.10 4.04 16.55
C ARG A 273 -14.54 5.44 16.31
N THR A 274 -13.25 5.54 15.97
CA THR A 274 -12.59 6.83 15.69
C THR A 274 -13.18 7.50 14.45
N ASP A 275 -13.38 6.74 13.37
CA ASP A 275 -13.97 7.24 12.12
C ASP A 275 -15.44 7.65 12.34
N ALA A 276 -16.22 6.85 13.07
CA ALA A 276 -17.59 7.17 13.43
C ALA A 276 -17.68 8.41 14.36
N ALA A 277 -16.77 8.55 15.32
CA ALA A 277 -16.66 9.75 16.16
C ALA A 277 -16.39 11.00 15.31
N ARG A 278 -15.48 10.89 14.34
CA ARG A 278 -15.18 11.97 13.40
C ARG A 278 -16.41 12.37 12.60
N LEU A 279 -17.12 11.40 12.03
CA LEU A 279 -18.34 11.63 11.25
C LEU A 279 -19.35 12.46 12.06
N HIS A 280 -19.60 12.08 13.32
CA HIS A 280 -20.52 12.81 14.18
C HIS A 280 -20.02 14.20 14.59
N ARG A 281 -18.71 14.38 14.81
CA ARG A 281 -18.14 15.72 15.02
C ARG A 281 -18.39 16.65 13.84
N VAL A 282 -18.25 16.15 12.61
CA VAL A 282 -18.52 16.93 11.40
C VAL A 282 -20.02 17.23 11.27
N LEU A 283 -20.90 16.26 11.50
CA LEU A 283 -22.36 16.49 11.51
C LEU A 283 -22.79 17.54 12.55
N ASP A 284 -22.16 17.52 13.73
CA ASP A 284 -22.37 18.52 14.78
C ASP A 284 -21.91 19.92 14.32
N ALA A 285 -20.75 20.01 13.66
CA ALA A 285 -20.24 21.27 13.11
C ALA A 285 -21.11 21.85 11.98
N LEU A 286 -21.75 20.98 11.18
CA LEU A 286 -22.71 21.36 10.14
C LEU A 286 -24.09 21.75 10.71
N GLY A 287 -24.29 21.68 12.03
CA GLY A 287 -25.54 22.07 12.69
C GLY A 287 -26.70 21.12 12.41
N VAL A 288 -26.43 19.89 11.99
CA VAL A 288 -27.44 18.85 11.76
C VAL A 288 -28.07 18.50 13.09
N ARG A 289 -29.31 18.95 13.35
CA ARG A 289 -29.98 18.78 14.65
C ARG A 289 -30.09 17.31 15.01
N ARG A 290 -29.79 16.97 16.28
CA ARG A 290 -30.21 15.72 16.91
C ARG A 290 -31.73 15.76 16.95
N THR A 291 -32.40 14.72 16.45
CA THR A 291 -33.85 14.70 16.25
C THR A 291 -34.58 14.94 17.59
N THR A 292 -35.00 16.18 17.83
CA THR A 292 -35.88 16.53 18.95
C THR A 292 -37.31 16.24 18.54
N ASP A 293 -37.78 15.03 18.80
CA ASP A 293 -39.21 14.76 18.89
C ASP A 293 -39.57 14.47 20.35
N GLY A 294 -40.12 15.50 21.00
CA GLY A 294 -41.08 15.44 22.12
C GLY A 294 -40.72 14.75 23.44
N THR A 295 -39.60 14.04 23.58
CA THR A 295 -39.35 13.22 24.78
C THR A 295 -37.96 13.43 25.38
N ARG A 296 -37.95 13.52 26.71
CA ARG A 296 -36.87 13.86 27.67
C ARG A 296 -35.43 13.45 27.25
N PRO A 297 -34.39 14.26 27.56
CA PRO A 297 -33.06 14.20 26.93
C PRO A 297 -32.12 13.10 27.45
N GLU A 298 -32.62 11.89 27.71
CA GLU A 298 -31.82 10.79 28.26
C GLU A 298 -31.15 9.91 27.18
N THR A 299 -31.39 10.17 25.88
CA THR A 299 -30.88 9.36 24.75
C THR A 299 -30.19 10.18 23.65
N ASP A 300 -29.46 11.26 23.99
CA ASP A 300 -28.85 12.21 23.04
C ASP A 300 -27.49 11.74 22.45
N GLY A 301 -27.31 10.42 22.30
CA GLY A 301 -26.06 9.81 21.81
C GLY A 301 -25.93 9.79 20.28
N PRO A 302 -24.74 9.50 19.74
CA PRO A 302 -24.55 9.34 18.31
C PRO A 302 -25.29 8.09 17.79
N THR A 303 -26.14 8.25 16.78
CA THR A 303 -26.96 7.18 16.21
C THR A 303 -26.75 7.07 14.69
N LEU A 304 -26.84 5.85 14.17
CA LEU A 304 -26.77 5.59 12.74
C LEU A 304 -27.98 6.20 12.00
N ALA A 305 -29.16 6.17 12.64
CA ALA A 305 -30.38 6.78 12.10
C ALA A 305 -30.18 8.26 11.76
N ARG A 306 -29.48 9.03 12.62
CA ARG A 306 -29.17 10.44 12.38
C ARG A 306 -28.33 10.66 11.12
N VAL A 307 -27.36 9.78 10.85
CA VAL A 307 -26.53 9.84 9.63
C VAL A 307 -27.39 9.55 8.40
N MET A 308 -28.17 8.48 8.45
CA MET A 308 -29.04 8.06 7.35
C MET A 308 -30.09 9.13 7.02
N ASP A 309 -30.72 9.72 8.03
CA ASP A 309 -31.74 10.76 7.83
C ASP A 309 -31.15 12.03 7.23
N HIS A 310 -29.92 12.41 7.63
CA HIS A 310 -29.23 13.55 7.05
C HIS A 310 -28.94 13.36 5.56
N LEU A 311 -28.46 12.17 5.18
CA LEU A 311 -28.12 11.83 3.80
C LEU A 311 -29.36 11.62 2.93
N ALA A 312 -30.45 11.07 3.49
CA ALA A 312 -31.68 10.77 2.75
C ALA A 312 -32.66 11.94 2.58
N THR A 313 -32.51 13.02 3.37
CA THR A 313 -33.44 14.16 3.28
C THR A 313 -33.13 14.97 2.02
N PRO A 314 -34.08 15.23 1.10
CA PRO A 314 -33.84 16.12 -0.03
C PRO A 314 -33.59 17.57 0.44
N PRO A 315 -32.80 18.40 -0.26
CA PRO A 315 -32.62 19.80 0.13
C PRO A 315 -34.00 20.47 0.15
N PRO A 316 -34.29 21.37 1.10
CA PRO A 316 -35.53 22.12 1.07
C PRO A 316 -35.56 22.87 -0.27
N ALA A 317 -36.52 22.53 -1.13
CA ALA A 317 -36.80 23.32 -2.32
C ALA A 317 -36.99 24.75 -1.84
N THR A 318 -36.16 25.67 -2.33
CA THR A 318 -36.18 27.09 -2.00
C THR A 318 -37.61 27.60 -2.14
N ALA A 319 -38.31 27.76 -1.01
CA ALA A 319 -39.68 28.24 -1.00
C ALA A 319 -39.70 29.66 -1.59
N PRO A 320 -40.64 29.99 -2.49
CA PRO A 320 -40.75 31.34 -3.00
C PRO A 320 -41.05 32.28 -1.84
N ARG A 321 -40.27 33.37 -1.75
CA ARG A 321 -40.50 34.49 -0.83
C ARG A 321 -41.98 34.89 -0.89
N PRO A 322 -42.68 35.04 0.25
CA PRO A 322 -43.99 35.67 0.23
C PRO A 322 -43.76 37.16 -0.06
N THR A 323 -44.08 37.60 -1.27
CA THR A 323 -44.31 39.02 -1.53
C THR A 323 -45.69 39.37 -0.98
N ASP A 324 -45.69 40.42 -0.16
CA ASP A 324 -46.81 40.98 0.58
C ASP A 324 -48.10 41.13 -0.23
N ALA A 325 -49.19 40.95 0.51
CA ALA A 325 -50.56 41.21 0.10
C ALA A 325 -50.77 42.67 -0.33
N SER A 326 -51.60 42.85 -1.36
CA SER A 326 -52.48 44.02 -1.44
C SER A 326 -53.82 43.60 -2.02
N ALA A 327 -54.84 43.61 -1.16
CA ALA A 327 -56.25 43.47 -1.52
C ALA A 327 -56.74 44.71 -2.28
N THR A 328 -57.66 44.54 -3.23
CA THR A 328 -58.81 45.44 -3.50
C THR A 328 -59.78 44.77 -4.47
N ASP A 329 -61.02 44.65 -3.98
CA ASP A 329 -62.36 44.56 -4.59
C ASP A 329 -62.73 43.62 -5.74
N ALA A 330 -63.88 42.96 -5.50
CA ALA A 330 -64.77 42.30 -6.45
C ALA A 330 -65.55 43.32 -7.31
N PRO A 331 -66.26 42.87 -8.36
CA PRO A 331 -67.67 42.55 -8.13
C PRO A 331 -68.23 41.33 -8.88
N VAL A 332 -69.39 40.93 -8.38
CA VAL A 332 -70.32 39.87 -8.78
C VAL A 332 -70.92 40.10 -10.18
N THR A 333 -71.13 39.02 -10.95
CA THR A 333 -72.37 38.85 -11.75
C THR A 333 -72.66 37.38 -12.08
N ASP A 334 -73.96 37.10 -12.04
CA ASP A 334 -74.70 35.83 -12.06
C ASP A 334 -74.80 35.16 -13.45
N ALA A 335 -75.05 33.85 -13.47
CA ALA A 335 -76.12 33.16 -14.23
C ALA A 335 -75.76 31.75 -14.75
N SER A 336 -76.47 30.75 -14.18
CA SER A 336 -77.28 29.67 -14.82
C SER A 336 -76.68 28.80 -15.95
N ALA A 337 -77.04 27.54 -16.18
CA ALA A 337 -77.74 26.44 -15.51
C ALA A 337 -77.82 25.30 -16.57
N THR A 338 -77.70 24.03 -16.15
CA THR A 338 -78.35 22.84 -16.80
C THR A 338 -77.79 22.43 -18.20
N ASP A 339 -77.63 21.18 -18.65
CA ASP A 339 -78.16 19.84 -18.35
C ASP A 339 -77.21 18.77 -18.94
N ALA A 340 -77.28 17.54 -18.43
CA ALA A 340 -76.78 16.32 -19.11
C ALA A 340 -77.88 15.77 -20.07
N PRO A 341 -77.66 14.76 -20.97
CA PRO A 341 -77.26 13.39 -20.59
C PRO A 341 -76.43 12.60 -21.65
N ALA A 342 -76.11 11.36 -21.28
CA ALA A 342 -75.47 10.29 -22.04
C ALA A 342 -76.30 9.76 -23.23
N THR A 343 -75.69 8.98 -24.13
CA THR A 343 -76.05 7.56 -24.47
C THR A 343 -75.44 7.05 -25.80
N ASP A 344 -74.91 5.82 -25.73
CA ASP A 344 -74.74 4.72 -26.73
C ASP A 344 -73.74 4.69 -27.91
N ALA A 345 -73.06 3.53 -27.96
CA ALA A 345 -72.34 2.90 -29.07
C ALA A 345 -73.31 2.16 -30.04
N PRO A 346 -72.89 1.58 -31.20
CA PRO A 346 -72.20 0.27 -31.21
C PRO A 346 -71.24 -0.04 -32.40
N VAL A 347 -70.34 -1.01 -32.12
CA VAL A 347 -69.86 -2.21 -32.88
C VAL A 347 -70.20 -2.39 -34.37
N THR A 348 -69.24 -2.87 -35.21
CA THR A 348 -69.32 -4.12 -36.03
C THR A 348 -68.04 -4.42 -36.86
N ASP A 349 -67.45 -5.60 -36.56
CA ASP A 349 -66.78 -6.67 -37.32
C ASP A 349 -65.68 -6.53 -38.42
N ALA A 350 -64.80 -7.54 -38.33
CA ALA A 350 -63.62 -7.94 -39.12
C ALA A 350 -63.97 -8.60 -40.49
N PRO A 351 -63.03 -9.10 -41.35
CA PRO A 351 -62.13 -10.22 -41.02
C PRO A 351 -60.72 -10.27 -41.70
N VAL A 352 -59.92 -11.18 -41.13
CA VAL A 352 -58.74 -11.96 -41.58
C VAL A 352 -58.45 -12.06 -43.09
N THR A 353 -57.17 -11.85 -43.47
CA THR A 353 -56.45 -12.70 -44.45
C THR A 353 -54.91 -12.62 -44.33
N ASP A 354 -54.28 -13.80 -44.38
CA ASP A 354 -52.86 -14.09 -44.53
C ASP A 354 -52.22 -13.45 -45.79
N VAL A 355 -50.89 -13.23 -45.76
CA VAL A 355 -49.90 -13.57 -46.81
C VAL A 355 -48.55 -12.84 -46.57
N SER A 356 -47.54 -13.66 -46.28
CA SER A 356 -46.16 -13.68 -46.79
C SER A 356 -45.44 -12.41 -47.26
N THR A 357 -44.23 -12.27 -46.70
CA THR A 357 -42.96 -11.91 -47.37
C THR A 357 -42.88 -10.55 -48.04
N THR A 358 -42.01 -9.67 -47.50
CA THR A 358 -40.89 -9.04 -48.23
C THR A 358 -40.21 -8.01 -47.32
N SER A 359 -38.93 -8.24 -47.02
CA SER A 359 -38.02 -7.24 -46.44
C SER A 359 -37.88 -6.03 -47.38
N PRO A 360 -37.88 -4.80 -46.87
CA PRO A 360 -37.29 -3.66 -47.55
C PRO A 360 -35.89 -3.33 -46.99
N PRO A 361 -35.09 -2.55 -47.75
CA PRO A 361 -33.64 -2.67 -47.77
C PRO A 361 -32.93 -1.78 -46.74
N ILE A 362 -31.74 -2.27 -46.37
CA ILE A 362 -30.70 -1.60 -45.59
C ILE A 362 -30.34 -0.27 -46.29
N THR A 363 -30.52 0.84 -45.59
CA THR A 363 -29.84 2.11 -45.90
C THR A 363 -28.51 2.15 -45.13
N PRO A 364 -27.41 2.58 -45.76
CA PRO A 364 -26.10 2.58 -45.11
C PRO A 364 -26.03 3.77 -44.15
N THR A 365 -26.07 3.50 -42.85
CA THR A 365 -25.61 4.46 -41.86
C THR A 365 -24.11 4.66 -42.07
N THR A 366 -23.74 5.91 -42.28
CA THR A 366 -22.38 6.38 -42.42
C THR A 366 -21.55 5.99 -41.20
N SER A 367 -20.69 5.00 -41.41
CA SER A 367 -19.63 4.60 -40.49
C SER A 367 -18.76 5.80 -40.14
N LYS A 368 -18.78 6.21 -38.86
CA LYS A 368 -17.82 7.16 -38.31
C LYS A 368 -16.52 6.40 -38.08
N ALA A 369 -15.45 6.84 -38.74
CA ALA A 369 -14.14 6.22 -38.70
C ALA A 369 -13.58 6.09 -37.26
N PRO A 370 -12.83 5.01 -36.96
CA PRO A 370 -12.25 4.77 -35.64
C PRO A 370 -11.14 5.79 -35.33
N LYS A 371 -11.25 6.44 -34.16
CA LYS A 371 -10.19 7.31 -33.62
C LYS A 371 -9.05 6.47 -33.03
N ALA A 372 -7.83 7.03 -33.11
CA ALA A 372 -6.57 6.43 -32.67
C ALA A 372 -6.50 6.21 -31.13
N PRO A 373 -5.74 5.21 -30.65
CA PRO A 373 -5.83 4.66 -29.28
C PRO A 373 -5.10 5.48 -28.19
N TYR A 374 -5.03 6.81 -28.29
CA TYR A 374 -4.39 7.65 -27.27
C TYR A 374 -5.18 8.92 -26.92
N ALA A 375 -6.51 8.86 -27.03
CA ALA A 375 -7.42 9.94 -26.67
C ALA A 375 -8.58 9.49 -25.76
N SER A 376 -8.52 8.27 -25.20
CA SER A 376 -9.53 7.77 -24.24
C SER A 376 -9.15 8.02 -22.77
N MET A 377 -7.97 8.55 -22.47
CA MET A 377 -7.49 8.79 -21.10
C MET A 377 -7.77 10.21 -20.58
N ALA A 378 -8.58 11.00 -21.29
CA ALA A 378 -8.91 12.37 -20.88
C ALA A 378 -10.41 12.66 -20.84
N GLU A 379 -11.26 11.68 -21.15
CA GLU A 379 -12.73 11.83 -21.13
C GLU A 379 -13.41 10.98 -20.02
N ASP A 380 -12.71 10.03 -19.40
CA ASP A 380 -13.20 9.29 -18.21
C ASP A 380 -13.04 10.08 -16.88
N ALA A 381 -12.56 11.33 -16.94
CA ALA A 381 -12.45 12.21 -15.77
C ALA A 381 -13.60 13.23 -15.65
N LEU A 382 -14.63 13.12 -16.49
CA LEU A 382 -15.77 14.04 -16.54
C LEU A 382 -17.13 13.34 -16.54
N GLU A 383 -17.22 12.13 -15.97
CA GLU A 383 -18.49 11.72 -15.35
C GLU A 383 -18.58 12.50 -14.04
N GLU A 384 -19.25 13.65 -14.08
CA GLU A 384 -19.55 14.47 -12.89
C GLU A 384 -20.26 13.58 -11.86
N ASP A 385 -19.56 13.30 -10.75
CA ASP A 385 -20.08 12.65 -9.55
C ASP A 385 -21.47 13.23 -9.23
N GLN A 386 -22.53 12.45 -9.43
CA GLN A 386 -23.86 12.78 -8.95
C GLN A 386 -23.93 12.55 -7.44
N GLU A 387 -23.00 13.13 -6.68
CA GLU A 387 -23.08 13.18 -5.23
C GLU A 387 -24.10 14.24 -4.81
N THR A 388 -25.00 13.88 -3.91
CA THR A 388 -25.92 14.84 -3.30
C THR A 388 -25.12 15.96 -2.62
N GLU A 389 -25.59 17.22 -2.70
CA GLU A 389 -24.91 18.40 -2.11
C GLU A 389 -24.52 18.20 -0.62
N ARG A 390 -25.35 17.46 0.14
CA ARG A 390 -25.06 17.10 1.53
C ARG A 390 -23.94 16.08 1.69
N SER A 391 -23.89 15.06 0.82
CA SER A 391 -22.79 14.10 0.78
C SER A 391 -21.48 14.82 0.50
N SER A 392 -21.47 15.73 -0.48
CA SER A 392 -20.32 16.58 -0.79
C SER A 392 -19.89 17.47 0.40
N ALA A 393 -20.84 18.13 1.07
CA ALA A 393 -20.56 18.95 2.24
C ALA A 393 -19.98 18.14 3.42
N LEU A 394 -20.50 16.94 3.66
CA LEU A 394 -20.02 16.04 4.70
C LEU A 394 -18.63 15.50 4.37
N ALA A 395 -18.41 15.09 3.12
CA ALA A 395 -17.12 14.61 2.63
C ALA A 395 -16.03 15.70 2.70
N ALA A 396 -16.38 16.95 2.35
CA ALA A 396 -15.49 18.10 2.51
C ALA A 396 -15.14 18.36 3.98
N GLY A 397 -16.13 18.26 4.88
CA GLY A 397 -15.91 18.40 6.33
C GLY A 397 -14.99 17.32 6.91
N ILE A 398 -15.18 16.06 6.50
CA ILE A 398 -14.31 14.93 6.87
C ILE A 398 -12.88 15.15 6.37
N THR A 399 -12.74 15.54 5.10
CA THR A 399 -11.44 15.81 4.47
C THR A 399 -10.70 16.93 5.22
N ALA A 400 -11.40 18.00 5.59
CA ALA A 400 -10.82 19.11 6.35
C ALA A 400 -10.43 18.72 7.79
N GLU A 401 -11.17 17.82 8.43
CA GLU A 401 -10.82 17.29 9.75
C GLU A 401 -9.58 16.39 9.68
N LEU A 402 -9.50 15.50 8.68
CA LEU A 402 -8.32 14.65 8.46
C LEU A 402 -7.07 15.48 8.15
N ALA A 403 -7.17 16.49 7.30
CA ALA A 403 -6.06 17.40 7.02
C ALA A 403 -5.57 18.15 8.28
N ARG A 404 -6.49 18.48 9.20
CA ARG A 404 -6.12 19.10 10.49
C ARG A 404 -5.40 18.13 11.41
N GLU A 405 -5.83 16.88 11.48
CA GLU A 405 -5.14 15.85 12.27
C GLU A 405 -3.76 15.51 11.71
N GLU A 406 -3.64 15.40 10.39
CA GLU A 406 -2.36 15.23 9.70
C GLU A 406 -1.42 16.42 9.94
N ALA A 407 -1.94 17.65 10.05
CA ALA A 407 -1.15 18.82 10.39
C ALA A 407 -0.78 18.90 11.89
N ALA A 408 -1.60 18.32 12.77
CA ALA A 408 -1.40 18.33 14.22
C ALA A 408 -0.43 17.25 14.71
N THR A 409 -0.13 16.23 13.90
CA THR A 409 0.90 15.25 14.23
C THR A 409 2.27 15.95 14.30
N PRO A 410 3.00 15.87 15.44
CA PRO A 410 4.21 16.67 15.66
C PRO A 410 5.24 16.51 14.54
N ALA A 411 5.67 17.64 14.00
CA ALA A 411 6.65 17.77 12.92
C ALA A 411 8.09 17.43 13.34
N GLU A 412 8.33 16.66 14.39
CA GLU A 412 9.70 16.25 14.78
C GLU A 412 10.38 15.38 13.71
N HIS A 413 9.62 14.86 12.73
CA HIS A 413 10.12 13.95 11.70
C HIS A 413 9.99 14.48 10.26
N LYS A 414 9.55 15.73 10.08
CA LYS A 414 9.35 16.34 8.75
C LYS A 414 10.37 17.45 8.51
N ALA A 415 11.48 17.08 7.87
CA ALA A 415 12.50 17.94 7.25
C ALA A 415 13.47 18.69 8.19
N THR A 416 14.54 18.00 8.58
CA THR A 416 15.85 18.65 8.78
C THR A 416 16.52 18.77 7.41
N THR A 417 16.67 19.99 6.88
CA THR A 417 17.46 20.21 5.66
C THR A 417 18.91 19.79 5.92
N PRO A 418 19.52 18.88 5.14
CA PRO A 418 20.88 18.43 5.43
C PRO A 418 21.86 19.55 5.12
N ALA A 419 22.75 19.84 6.07
CA ALA A 419 23.91 20.68 5.83
C ALA A 419 24.82 20.01 4.77
N PRO A 420 25.48 20.78 3.89
CA PRO A 420 26.29 20.20 2.84
C PRO A 420 27.52 19.52 3.44
N GLY A 421 27.52 18.17 3.49
CA GLY A 421 28.68 17.38 3.92
C GLY A 421 28.37 16.09 4.70
N THR A 422 27.12 15.84 5.10
CA THR A 422 26.75 14.58 5.75
C THR A 422 26.54 13.46 4.74
N THR A 423 27.28 12.35 4.91
CA THR A 423 27.01 11.08 4.22
C THR A 423 25.58 10.65 4.51
N LEU A 424 24.88 10.15 3.49
CA LEU A 424 23.42 9.83 3.44
C LEU A 424 22.91 8.87 4.53
N LEU A 425 23.79 8.36 5.40
CA LEU A 425 23.54 7.31 6.39
C LEU A 425 23.54 7.80 7.84
N ASP A 426 23.68 9.11 8.10
CA ASP A 426 23.51 9.65 9.45
C ASP A 426 22.06 10.13 9.67
N THR A 427 21.27 9.21 10.20
CA THR A 427 20.11 9.37 11.10
C THR A 427 19.06 10.46 10.80
N GLY A 428 17.88 10.02 10.32
CA GLY A 428 16.60 10.68 10.62
C GLY A 428 15.59 10.80 9.48
N ALA A 429 16.05 10.99 8.24
CA ALA A 429 15.17 11.34 7.12
C ALA A 429 15.35 10.36 5.95
N LEU A 430 14.83 9.15 6.09
CA LEU A 430 14.60 8.30 4.92
C LEU A 430 13.42 8.90 4.14
N PRO A 431 13.47 8.98 2.80
CA PRO A 431 12.33 9.43 2.03
C PRO A 431 11.14 8.50 2.31
N LEU A 432 10.05 9.06 2.81
CA LEU A 432 8.82 8.30 3.05
C LEU A 432 8.24 7.87 1.70
N PHE A 433 7.91 6.59 1.59
CA PHE A 433 7.19 6.05 0.45
C PHE A 433 5.70 6.01 0.80
N PRO A 434 4.88 6.97 0.32
CA PRO A 434 3.46 6.97 0.65
C PRO A 434 2.81 5.72 0.04
N LEU A 435 2.22 4.88 0.91
CA LEU A 435 1.60 3.62 0.51
C LEU A 435 0.28 3.80 -0.26
N GLN A 436 -0.38 4.96 -0.12
CA GLN A 436 -1.68 5.20 -0.73
C GLN A 436 -1.68 6.44 -1.61
N PRO A 437 -2.29 6.38 -2.81
CA PRO A 437 -2.67 7.59 -3.53
C PRO A 437 -3.67 8.41 -2.69
N PRO A 438 -3.80 9.72 -2.97
CA PRO A 438 -4.80 10.55 -2.29
C PRO A 438 -6.19 9.97 -2.52
N ARG A 439 -6.91 9.72 -1.42
CA ARG A 439 -8.27 9.17 -1.46
C ARG A 439 -9.25 10.24 -1.94
N THR A 440 -10.27 9.81 -2.66
CA THR A 440 -11.35 10.71 -3.09
C THR A 440 -12.25 11.08 -1.92
N ALA A 441 -12.97 12.20 -2.03
CA ALA A 441 -13.94 12.62 -1.03
C ALA A 441 -15.03 11.55 -0.81
N ARG A 442 -15.49 10.93 -1.90
CA ARG A 442 -16.42 9.80 -1.93
C ARG A 442 -15.95 8.60 -1.12
N GLU A 443 -14.71 8.18 -1.34
CA GLU A 443 -14.10 7.05 -0.62
C GLU A 443 -14.01 7.33 0.89
N LEU A 444 -13.60 8.54 1.26
CA LEU A 444 -13.55 8.94 2.66
C LEU A 444 -14.93 8.90 3.30
N LEU A 445 -15.95 9.48 2.67
CA LEU A 445 -17.30 9.44 3.21
C LEU A 445 -17.82 8.00 3.34
N THR A 446 -17.59 7.16 2.33
CA THR A 446 -17.96 5.75 2.33
C THR A 446 -17.32 4.99 3.49
N ASP A 447 -16.02 5.19 3.73
CA ASP A 447 -15.28 4.58 4.84
C ASP A 447 -15.89 4.98 6.20
N HIS A 448 -16.27 6.25 6.37
CA HIS A 448 -16.79 6.78 7.63
C HIS A 448 -18.24 6.33 7.90
N VAL A 449 -19.09 6.30 6.88
CA VAL A 449 -20.46 5.76 7.01
C VAL A 449 -20.40 4.25 7.28
N THR A 450 -19.54 3.52 6.57
CA THR A 450 -19.31 2.09 6.81
C THR A 450 -18.85 1.83 8.26
N ALA A 451 -17.91 2.63 8.76
CA ALA A 451 -17.46 2.57 10.14
C ALA A 451 -18.60 2.78 11.15
N MET A 452 -19.51 3.73 10.89
CA MET A 452 -20.68 3.97 11.74
C MET A 452 -21.65 2.78 11.72
N VAL A 453 -21.87 2.17 10.56
CA VAL A 453 -22.69 0.95 10.42
C VAL A 453 -22.06 -0.20 11.20
N CYS A 454 -20.76 -0.42 11.08
CA CYS A 454 -20.05 -1.46 11.84
C CYS A 454 -20.16 -1.24 13.36
N CYS A 455 -20.01 -0.01 13.84
CA CYS A 455 -20.16 0.28 15.26
C CYS A 455 -21.59 0.01 15.76
N ALA A 456 -22.61 0.40 14.99
CA ALA A 456 -24.01 0.09 15.32
C ALA A 456 -24.27 -1.43 15.34
N ALA A 457 -23.68 -2.20 14.42
CA ALA A 457 -23.81 -3.64 14.38
C ALA A 457 -23.18 -4.31 15.60
N MET A 458 -21.98 -3.88 16.00
CA MET A 458 -21.30 -4.41 17.18
C MET A 458 -22.09 -4.12 18.47
N ASP A 459 -22.59 -2.90 18.63
CA ASP A 459 -23.27 -2.49 19.87
C ASP A 459 -24.71 -3.01 19.99
N THR A 460 -25.40 -3.31 18.88
CA THR A 460 -26.83 -3.63 18.89
C THR A 460 -27.20 -5.05 18.46
N ALA A 461 -26.36 -5.68 17.63
CA ALA A 461 -26.60 -7.00 17.07
C ALA A 461 -25.55 -8.05 17.50
N GLY A 462 -24.56 -7.67 18.32
CA GLY A 462 -23.51 -8.59 18.76
C GLY A 462 -22.55 -9.00 17.65
N ALA A 463 -22.45 -8.20 16.59
CA ALA A 463 -21.43 -8.37 15.56
C ALA A 463 -20.03 -8.18 16.17
N THR A 464 -19.02 -8.77 15.54
CA THR A 464 -17.62 -8.68 16.00
C THR A 464 -16.72 -8.13 14.90
N PRO A 465 -15.66 -7.39 15.27
CA PRO A 465 -14.65 -6.99 14.30
C PRO A 465 -13.84 -8.21 13.85
N GLY A 466 -13.50 -8.24 12.58
CA GLY A 466 -12.65 -9.27 11.97
C GLY A 466 -11.60 -8.67 11.05
N LEU A 467 -10.69 -9.52 10.60
CA LEU A 467 -9.64 -9.19 9.65
C LEU A 467 -9.71 -10.10 8.42
N ASP A 468 -9.77 -9.47 7.26
CA ASP A 468 -9.58 -10.08 5.96
C ASP A 468 -8.20 -9.66 5.42
N TRP A 469 -7.33 -10.61 5.08
CA TRP A 469 -5.96 -10.26 4.67
C TRP A 469 -5.87 -9.48 3.36
N LEU A 470 -6.90 -9.55 2.51
CA LEU A 470 -6.91 -8.91 1.21
C LEU A 470 -7.72 -7.61 1.20
N ASP A 471 -8.81 -7.58 1.98
CA ASP A 471 -9.74 -6.46 2.02
C ASP A 471 -9.55 -5.57 3.27
N GLY A 472 -8.88 -6.09 4.30
CA GLY A 472 -8.61 -5.39 5.56
C GLY A 472 -9.71 -5.60 6.61
N PRO A 473 -10.10 -4.54 7.35
CA PRO A 473 -11.18 -4.61 8.35
C PRO A 473 -12.49 -5.19 7.78
N THR A 474 -13.05 -6.20 8.45
CA THR A 474 -14.33 -6.82 8.04
C THR A 474 -15.25 -7.01 9.23
N LEU A 475 -16.56 -6.85 9.00
CA LEU A 475 -17.58 -7.11 10.02
C LEU A 475 -18.00 -8.59 9.98
N LEU A 476 -18.08 -9.22 11.16
CA LEU A 476 -18.57 -10.58 11.33
C LEU A 476 -19.92 -10.57 12.04
N VAL A 477 -20.96 -11.11 11.41
CA VAL A 477 -22.31 -11.29 11.98
C VAL A 477 -22.54 -12.79 12.12
N ASP A 478 -22.84 -13.25 13.35
CA ASP A 478 -22.96 -14.69 13.66
C ASP A 478 -21.72 -15.54 13.27
N GLY A 479 -20.54 -14.91 13.24
CA GLY A 479 -19.28 -15.56 12.84
C GLY A 479 -19.04 -15.62 11.32
N GLU A 480 -19.97 -15.14 10.51
CA GLU A 480 -19.82 -15.05 9.06
C GLU A 480 -19.53 -13.60 8.61
N ARG A 481 -18.77 -13.46 7.52
CA ARG A 481 -18.44 -12.15 6.96
C ARG A 481 -19.70 -11.50 6.40
N ALA A 482 -20.00 -10.28 6.84
CA ALA A 482 -21.04 -9.45 6.24
C ALA A 482 -20.64 -9.05 4.81
N ALA A 483 -21.31 -9.62 3.83
CA ALA A 483 -21.12 -9.29 2.42
C ALA A 483 -21.99 -8.09 1.99
N ASP A 484 -21.66 -7.49 0.85
CA ASP A 484 -22.47 -6.49 0.15
C ASP A 484 -22.83 -5.22 0.94
N LEU A 485 -22.03 -4.85 1.95
CA LEU A 485 -22.23 -3.60 2.68
C LEU A 485 -21.88 -2.37 1.84
N THR A 486 -20.75 -2.41 1.12
CA THR A 486 -20.24 -1.26 0.35
C THR A 486 -21.25 -0.75 -0.69
N PRO A 487 -21.87 -1.60 -1.55
CA PRO A 487 -22.86 -1.13 -2.52
C PRO A 487 -24.08 -0.46 -1.86
N ARG A 488 -24.51 -0.93 -0.69
CA ARG A 488 -25.66 -0.36 0.05
C ARG A 488 -25.33 1.01 0.65
N VAL A 489 -24.10 1.20 1.11
CA VAL A 489 -23.61 2.49 1.60
C VAL A 489 -23.43 3.48 0.45
N LEU A 490 -22.96 3.02 -0.72
CA LEU A 490 -22.83 3.87 -1.91
C LEU A 490 -24.18 4.38 -2.41
N SER A 491 -25.22 3.54 -2.48
CA SER A 491 -26.58 4.00 -2.84
C SER A 491 -27.11 5.09 -1.88
N LEU A 492 -26.78 5.02 -0.59
CA LEU A 492 -27.11 6.09 0.36
C LEU A 492 -26.31 7.38 0.11
N ILE A 493 -25.05 7.29 -0.31
CA ILE A 493 -24.17 8.46 -0.49
C ILE A 493 -24.43 9.17 -1.82
N GLU A 494 -24.56 8.39 -2.89
CA GLU A 494 -24.71 8.89 -4.25
C GLU A 494 -26.16 9.30 -4.50
N GLU A 495 -27.09 8.36 -4.33
CA GLU A 495 -28.50 8.54 -4.68
C GLU A 495 -29.34 9.12 -3.54
N GLY A 496 -28.80 9.15 -2.31
CA GLY A 496 -29.56 9.51 -1.12
C GLY A 496 -30.63 8.48 -0.74
N ASP A 497 -30.58 7.26 -1.28
CA ASP A 497 -31.56 6.21 -0.98
C ASP A 497 -31.12 5.37 0.24
N PRO A 498 -31.80 5.48 1.40
CA PRO A 498 -31.47 4.67 2.56
C PRO A 498 -32.06 3.25 2.49
N THR A 499 -32.91 2.94 1.50
CA THR A 499 -33.71 1.71 1.47
C THR A 499 -32.86 0.42 1.45
N PRO A 500 -31.83 0.28 0.60
CA PRO A 500 -31.02 -0.94 0.55
C PRO A 500 -30.27 -1.21 1.86
N LEU A 501 -29.84 -0.13 2.54
CA LEU A 501 -29.16 -0.20 3.82
C LEU A 501 -30.15 -0.51 4.96
N ARG A 502 -31.32 0.16 4.99
CA ARG A 502 -32.37 -0.10 6.00
C ARG A 502 -32.83 -1.56 5.98
N THR A 503 -33.08 -2.12 4.80
CA THR A 503 -33.49 -3.52 4.65
C THR A 503 -32.44 -4.45 5.24
N TRP A 504 -31.16 -4.24 4.92
CA TRP A 504 -30.07 -5.05 5.45
C TRP A 504 -29.90 -4.94 6.97
N LEU A 505 -30.04 -3.73 7.53
CA LEU A 505 -29.97 -3.51 8.97
C LEU A 505 -31.07 -4.29 9.71
N VAL A 506 -32.31 -4.29 9.17
CA VAL A 506 -33.44 -5.03 9.75
C VAL A 506 -33.21 -6.54 9.69
N GLU A 507 -32.76 -7.06 8.54
CA GLU A 507 -32.43 -8.48 8.36
C GLU A 507 -31.32 -8.93 9.31
N SER A 508 -30.33 -8.06 9.57
CA SER A 508 -29.20 -8.32 10.46
C SER A 508 -29.52 -8.03 11.93
N GLY A 509 -30.74 -7.60 12.27
CA GLY A 509 -31.14 -7.27 13.64
C GLY A 509 -30.49 -6.01 14.24
N ILE A 510 -29.87 -5.18 13.41
CA ILE A 510 -29.15 -3.96 13.81
C ILE A 510 -30.15 -2.84 14.05
N ARG A 511 -30.00 -2.13 15.17
CA ARG A 511 -30.93 -1.06 15.59
C ARG A 511 -30.31 0.33 15.38
N PRO A 512 -30.57 1.01 14.25
CA PRO A 512 -29.93 2.28 13.91
C PRO A 512 -30.28 3.43 14.87
N GLU A 513 -31.40 3.32 15.59
CA GLU A 513 -31.90 4.32 16.54
C GLU A 513 -31.19 4.29 17.90
N LYS A 514 -30.48 3.20 18.22
CA LYS A 514 -29.77 3.09 19.50
C LYS A 514 -28.46 3.89 19.47
N PRO A 515 -28.09 4.53 20.59
CA PRO A 515 -26.82 5.24 20.69
C PRO A 515 -25.65 4.25 20.64
N VAL A 516 -24.62 4.64 19.89
CA VAL A 516 -23.39 3.87 19.66
C VAL A 516 -22.27 4.41 20.55
N ARG A 517 -21.41 3.53 21.04
CA ARG A 517 -20.23 3.89 21.84
C ARG A 517 -19.08 4.25 20.91
N LEU A 518 -18.71 5.53 20.88
CA LEU A 518 -17.68 6.04 19.98
C LEU A 518 -16.31 6.25 20.62
N VAL A 519 -16.18 5.98 21.93
CA VAL A 519 -14.92 6.01 22.69
C VAL A 519 -14.94 4.92 23.75
#